data_AF-A0A2M7KNZ5-F1
#
_entry.id   AF-A0A2M7KNZ5-F1
#
_cell.length_a   1.000
_cell.length_b   1.000
_cell.length_c   1.000
_cell.angle_alpha   90.00
_cell.angle_beta   90.00
_cell.angle_gamma   90.00
#
_symmetry.space_group_name_H-M   'P 1'
#
loop_
_entity.id
_entity.type
_entity.pdbx_description
1 polymer ?
#
loop_
_entity_poly.entity_id
_entity_poly.type
_entity_poly.pdbx_seq_one_letter_code
_entity_poly.pdbx_strand_id
1 'polypeptide(L)'
;MRNAEVADMFDEIADYQELAGENVFKVRAHRRAAETIRSLGVDIAALAEAARLREIDGVGEATEEKIKQCLDSGTCDYLQKLRERYPATIRELLRVPGLGPRKVAQVYQELDIVSVDDLAKAAQEDKLSGLKGMGKKSQEKILKGIEILRQSAGRVLLDEALETAESLIASLRVLPQVKELQYAGSLRRWRETIGDVDILVATEDAAPIMEAFTAAPDVREVLAHGETKSSVLVTGNL
;
A
#
# COMPACT_ATOMS: atom_id res chain seq x y z
N MET A 1 -4.06 3.50 -17.48
CA MET A 1 -2.62 3.49 -17.20
C MET A 1 -2.28 2.27 -16.39
N ARG A 2 -1.31 1.46 -16.85
CA ARG A 2 -0.92 0.21 -16.19
C ARG A 2 0.28 0.35 -15.26
N ASN A 3 0.71 1.58 -15.02
CA ASN A 3 1.86 1.92 -14.17
C ASN A 3 1.71 1.35 -12.76
N ALA A 4 0.53 1.50 -12.14
CA ALA A 4 0.28 0.99 -10.79
C ALA A 4 0.41 -0.54 -10.73
N GLU A 5 -0.17 -1.26 -11.69
CA GLU A 5 -0.10 -2.73 -11.77
C GLU A 5 1.35 -3.22 -11.86
N VAL A 6 2.14 -2.61 -12.75
CA VAL A 6 3.56 -2.99 -12.91
C VAL A 6 4.36 -2.61 -11.67
N ALA A 7 4.13 -1.44 -11.07
CA ALA A 7 4.81 -1.02 -9.86
C ALA A 7 4.50 -1.96 -8.69
N ASP A 8 3.22 -2.32 -8.49
CA ASP A 8 2.79 -3.26 -7.45
C ASP A 8 3.44 -4.64 -7.63
N MET A 9 3.62 -5.10 -8.88
CA MET A 9 4.37 -6.34 -9.15
C MET A 9 5.83 -6.24 -8.68
N PHE A 10 6.51 -5.12 -8.96
CA PHE A 10 7.90 -4.92 -8.53
C PHE A 10 8.04 -4.79 -7.01
N ASP A 11 7.08 -4.15 -6.36
CA ASP A 11 6.99 -4.09 -4.90
C ASP A 11 6.84 -5.50 -4.32
N GLU A 12 5.96 -6.32 -4.89
CA GLU A 12 5.75 -7.70 -4.44
C GLU A 12 7.01 -8.57 -4.64
N ILE A 13 7.73 -8.40 -5.75
CA ILE A 13 9.02 -9.07 -5.96
C ILE A 13 10.01 -8.69 -4.85
N ALA A 14 10.09 -7.40 -4.52
CA ALA A 14 11.00 -6.91 -3.49
C ALA A 14 10.62 -7.44 -2.09
N ASP A 15 9.32 -7.54 -1.78
CA ASP A 15 8.82 -8.15 -0.54
C ASP A 15 9.29 -9.60 -0.41
N TYR A 16 9.08 -10.42 -1.45
CA TYR A 16 9.51 -11.82 -1.43
C TYR A 16 11.03 -11.98 -1.39
N GLN A 17 11.78 -11.12 -2.06
CA GLN A 17 13.25 -11.13 -1.97
C GLN A 17 13.72 -10.82 -0.56
N GLU A 18 13.14 -9.80 0.09
CA GLU A 18 13.50 -9.45 1.45
C GLU A 18 13.10 -10.55 2.45
N LEU A 19 11.94 -11.18 2.24
CA LEU A 19 11.49 -12.34 3.02
C LEU A 19 12.45 -13.55 2.85
N ALA A 20 12.98 -13.75 1.64
CA ALA A 20 13.97 -14.78 1.34
C ALA A 20 15.39 -14.44 1.83
N GLY A 21 15.62 -13.25 2.39
CA GLY A 21 16.96 -12.82 2.82
C GLY A 21 17.92 -12.57 1.65
N GLU A 22 17.40 -12.23 0.47
CA GLU A 22 18.20 -11.94 -0.71
C GLU A 22 19.06 -10.67 -0.56
N ASN A 23 19.97 -10.49 -1.51
CA ASN A 23 20.89 -9.36 -1.51
C ASN A 23 20.15 -7.99 -1.50
N VAL A 24 20.50 -7.13 -0.54
CA VAL A 24 19.90 -5.81 -0.32
C VAL A 24 19.96 -4.92 -1.58
N PHE A 25 21.00 -5.02 -2.41
CA PHE A 25 21.08 -4.27 -3.66
C PHE A 25 20.03 -4.71 -4.68
N LYS A 26 19.72 -6.01 -4.76
CA LYS A 26 18.65 -6.54 -5.64
C LYS A 26 17.28 -6.09 -5.17
N VAL A 27 17.00 -6.17 -3.86
CA VAL A 27 15.74 -5.69 -3.27
C VAL A 27 15.55 -4.21 -3.58
N ARG A 28 16.58 -3.38 -3.33
CA ARG A 28 16.53 -1.94 -3.60
C ARG A 28 16.34 -1.63 -5.09
N ALA A 29 16.91 -2.42 -5.99
CA ALA A 29 16.71 -2.21 -7.43
C ALA A 29 15.24 -2.40 -7.83
N HIS A 30 14.55 -3.44 -7.33
CA HIS A 30 13.13 -3.66 -7.62
C HIS A 30 12.24 -2.60 -6.96
N ARG A 31 12.54 -2.17 -5.72
CA ARG A 31 11.84 -1.05 -5.06
C ARG A 31 11.93 0.25 -5.85
N ARG A 32 13.15 0.61 -6.29
CA ARG A 32 13.34 1.81 -7.12
C ARG A 32 12.59 1.71 -8.43
N ALA A 33 12.61 0.54 -9.09
CA ALA A 33 11.82 0.34 -10.29
C ALA A 33 10.32 0.58 -10.04
N ALA A 34 9.76 0.06 -8.94
CA ALA A 34 8.37 0.30 -8.56
C ALA A 34 8.08 1.80 -8.37
N GLU A 35 8.92 2.51 -7.62
CA GLU A 35 8.80 3.96 -7.36
C GLU A 35 8.86 4.79 -8.65
N THR A 36 9.88 4.53 -9.49
CA THR A 36 10.04 5.23 -10.77
C THR A 36 8.83 4.98 -11.67
N ILE A 37 8.37 3.72 -11.80
CA ILE A 37 7.22 3.37 -12.64
C ILE A 37 5.94 4.04 -12.12
N ARG A 38 5.72 4.05 -10.81
CA ARG A 38 4.53 4.63 -10.18
C ARG A 38 4.44 6.15 -10.39
N SER A 39 5.59 6.83 -10.45
CA SER A 39 5.71 8.28 -10.65
C SER A 39 5.75 8.71 -12.12
N LEU A 40 5.77 7.78 -13.08
CA LEU A 40 5.73 8.12 -14.50
C LEU A 40 4.42 8.85 -14.85
N GLY A 41 4.56 10.02 -15.47
CA GLY A 41 3.43 10.79 -16.01
C GLY A 41 2.86 10.25 -17.33
N VAL A 42 3.47 9.20 -17.89
CA VAL A 42 3.05 8.55 -19.14
C VAL A 42 2.73 7.07 -18.90
N ASP A 43 1.85 6.49 -19.70
CA ASP A 43 1.49 5.08 -19.56
C ASP A 43 2.67 4.18 -19.94
N ILE A 44 3.06 3.29 -19.02
CA ILE A 44 4.14 2.33 -19.23
C ILE A 44 3.86 1.38 -20.40
N ALA A 45 2.58 1.08 -20.67
CA ALA A 45 2.18 0.28 -21.83
C ALA A 45 2.56 0.97 -23.16
N ALA A 46 2.32 2.28 -23.27
CA ALA A 46 2.69 3.05 -24.45
C ALA A 46 4.21 3.13 -24.65
N LEU A 47 4.98 3.23 -23.55
CA LEU A 47 6.45 3.17 -23.61
C LEU A 47 6.94 1.78 -24.06
N ALA A 48 6.26 0.71 -23.67
CA ALA A 48 6.57 -0.65 -24.10
C ALA A 48 6.35 -0.84 -25.60
N GLU A 49 5.21 -0.39 -26.12
CA GLU A 49 4.88 -0.44 -27.55
C GLU A 49 5.87 0.37 -28.40
N ALA A 50 6.32 1.52 -27.89
CA ALA A 50 7.32 2.35 -28.54
C ALA A 50 8.77 1.84 -28.39
N ALA A 51 9.00 0.73 -27.68
CA ALA A 51 10.33 0.22 -27.33
C ALA A 51 11.22 1.22 -26.56
N ARG A 52 10.61 2.05 -25.71
CA ARG A 52 11.25 3.14 -24.95
C ARG A 52 11.38 2.87 -23.45
N LEU A 53 11.10 1.65 -22.99
CA LEU A 53 11.18 1.30 -21.56
C LEU A 53 12.58 1.51 -20.96
N ARG A 54 13.64 1.33 -21.74
CA ARG A 54 15.03 1.55 -21.30
C ARG A 54 15.40 3.02 -21.10
N GLU A 55 14.54 3.96 -21.49
CA GLU A 55 14.72 5.38 -21.19
C GLU A 55 14.34 5.72 -19.74
N ILE A 56 13.62 4.82 -19.06
CA ILE A 56 13.23 4.98 -17.67
C ILE A 56 14.45 4.70 -16.77
N ASP A 57 14.77 5.62 -15.87
CA ASP A 57 15.88 5.43 -14.93
C ASP A 57 15.66 4.19 -14.05
N GLY A 58 16.70 3.38 -13.92
CA GLY A 58 16.64 2.09 -13.20
C GLY A 58 16.03 0.92 -13.98
N VAL A 59 15.58 1.11 -15.23
CA VAL A 59 15.06 0.03 -16.08
C VAL A 59 16.15 -0.48 -17.03
N GLY A 60 16.81 -1.57 -16.63
CA GLY A 60 17.70 -2.35 -17.50
C GLY A 60 16.98 -3.47 -18.24
N GLU A 61 17.71 -4.26 -19.03
CA GLU A 61 17.19 -5.37 -19.83
C GLU A 61 16.34 -6.37 -19.02
N ALA A 62 16.84 -6.81 -17.87
CA ALA A 62 16.12 -7.75 -17.02
C ALA A 62 14.86 -7.16 -16.37
N THR A 63 14.79 -5.84 -16.20
CA THR A 63 13.61 -5.13 -15.67
C THR A 63 12.59 -4.94 -16.79
N GLU A 64 13.05 -4.54 -17.98
CA GLU A 64 12.25 -4.41 -19.19
C GLU A 64 11.50 -5.72 -19.51
N GLU A 65 12.20 -6.86 -19.46
CA GLU A 65 11.58 -8.16 -19.74
C GLU A 65 10.43 -8.47 -18.76
N LYS A 66 10.62 -8.20 -17.47
CA LYS A 66 9.57 -8.37 -16.45
C LYS A 66 8.39 -7.43 -16.68
N ILE A 67 8.65 -6.18 -17.08
CA ILE A 67 7.60 -5.22 -17.43
C ILE A 67 6.77 -5.77 -18.59
N LYS A 68 7.41 -6.26 -19.67
CA LYS A 68 6.71 -6.82 -20.83
C LYS A 68 5.87 -8.04 -20.45
N GLN A 69 6.41 -8.97 -19.66
CA GLN A 69 5.64 -10.12 -19.17
C GLN A 69 4.42 -9.70 -18.34
N CYS A 70 4.59 -8.69 -17.47
CA CYS A 70 3.50 -8.14 -16.67
C CYS A 70 2.42 -7.51 -17.54
N LEU A 71 2.82 -6.76 -18.57
CA LEU A 71 1.88 -6.18 -19.52
C LEU A 71 1.14 -7.26 -20.33
N ASP A 72 1.77 -8.38 -20.65
CA ASP A 72 1.11 -9.45 -21.41
C ASP A 72 0.17 -10.31 -20.54
N SER A 73 0.64 -10.73 -19.36
CA SER A 73 0.00 -11.78 -18.55
C SER A 73 -0.51 -11.33 -17.17
N GLY A 74 -0.28 -10.07 -16.80
CA GLY A 74 -0.54 -9.52 -15.46
C GLY A 74 0.50 -9.90 -14.41
N THR A 75 1.54 -10.67 -14.76
CA THR A 75 2.62 -11.06 -13.85
C THR A 75 3.92 -11.40 -14.62
N CYS A 76 4.96 -11.85 -13.93
CA CYS A 76 6.18 -12.35 -14.57
C CYS A 76 6.61 -13.68 -13.96
N ASP A 77 7.34 -14.49 -14.73
CA ASP A 77 7.80 -15.82 -14.31
C ASP A 77 8.62 -15.76 -13.03
N TYR A 78 9.38 -14.67 -12.85
CA TYR A 78 10.20 -14.48 -11.67
C TYR A 78 9.36 -14.31 -10.40
N LEU A 79 8.25 -13.54 -10.46
CA LEU A 79 7.34 -13.39 -9.33
C LEU A 79 6.60 -14.70 -9.03
N GLN A 80 6.17 -15.44 -10.06
CA GLN A 80 5.52 -16.74 -9.87
C GLN A 80 6.42 -17.71 -9.11
N LYS A 81 7.70 -17.83 -9.52
CA LYS A 81 8.69 -18.67 -8.84
C LYS A 81 8.98 -18.24 -7.41
N LEU A 82 8.82 -16.96 -7.07
CA LEU A 82 8.94 -16.48 -5.69
C LEU A 82 7.71 -16.86 -4.87
N ARG A 83 6.51 -16.73 -5.43
CA ARG A 83 5.24 -17.12 -4.77
C ARG A 83 5.20 -18.61 -4.44
N GLU A 84 5.67 -19.48 -5.33
CA GLU A 84 5.69 -20.94 -5.13
C GLU A 84 6.53 -21.40 -3.92
N ARG A 85 7.46 -20.57 -3.43
CA ARG A 85 8.31 -20.91 -2.28
C ARG A 85 7.61 -20.77 -0.94
N TYR A 86 6.47 -20.09 -0.90
CA TYR A 86 5.79 -19.71 0.33
C TYR A 86 4.30 -20.07 0.26
N PRO A 87 3.66 -20.39 1.40
CA PRO A 87 2.22 -20.52 1.45
C PRO A 87 1.54 -19.24 0.95
N ALA A 88 0.41 -19.38 0.23
CA ALA A 88 -0.33 -18.24 -0.31
C ALA A 88 -0.72 -17.22 0.78
N THR A 89 -0.92 -17.68 2.01
CA THR A 89 -1.29 -16.88 3.18
C THR A 89 -0.19 -15.93 3.66
N ILE A 90 1.09 -16.15 3.29
CA ILE A 90 2.19 -15.21 3.59
C ILE A 90 1.91 -13.83 2.97
N ARG A 91 1.24 -13.78 1.82
CA ARG A 91 0.87 -12.53 1.18
C ARG A 91 -0.09 -11.70 2.03
N GLU A 92 -0.95 -12.34 2.82
CA GLU A 92 -1.85 -11.65 3.74
C GLU A 92 -1.08 -11.04 4.91
N LEU A 93 -0.05 -11.74 5.43
CA LEU A 93 0.83 -11.22 6.46
C LEU A 93 1.60 -9.99 5.98
N LEU A 94 2.11 -10.01 4.74
CA LEU A 94 2.80 -8.87 4.13
C LEU A 94 1.92 -7.62 4.00
N ARG A 95 0.59 -7.77 4.01
CA ARG A 95 -0.36 -6.66 3.97
C ARG A 95 -0.64 -6.05 5.33
N VAL A 96 -0.21 -6.66 6.44
CA VAL A 96 -0.42 -6.13 7.79
C VAL A 96 0.45 -4.87 7.98
N PRO A 97 -0.14 -3.68 8.16
CA PRO A 97 0.63 -2.46 8.42
C PRO A 97 1.54 -2.62 9.65
N GLY A 98 2.78 -2.18 9.53
CA GLY A 98 3.79 -2.31 10.60
C GLY A 98 4.50 -3.67 10.67
N LEU A 99 4.08 -4.65 9.87
CA LEU A 99 4.71 -5.97 9.72
C LEU A 99 5.42 -6.10 8.36
N GLY A 100 6.62 -5.54 8.25
CA GLY A 100 7.41 -5.63 7.01
C GLY A 100 7.98 -7.03 6.72
N PRO A 101 8.50 -7.29 5.51
CA PRO A 101 8.89 -8.62 5.05
C PRO A 101 9.89 -9.36 5.94
N ARG A 102 10.84 -8.64 6.55
CA ARG A 102 11.79 -9.23 7.51
C ARG A 102 11.11 -9.77 8.76
N LYS A 103 10.11 -9.05 9.30
CA LYS A 103 9.35 -9.51 10.46
C LYS A 103 8.44 -10.67 10.08
N VAL A 104 7.86 -10.65 8.87
CA VAL A 104 7.12 -11.79 8.32
C VAL A 104 8.00 -13.03 8.24
N ALA A 105 9.25 -12.89 7.74
CA ALA A 105 10.20 -13.99 7.71
C ALA A 105 10.51 -14.53 9.11
N GLN A 106 10.70 -13.66 10.11
CA GLN A 106 10.96 -14.08 11.49
C GLN A 106 9.78 -14.85 12.10
N VAL A 107 8.55 -14.33 12.00
CA VAL A 107 7.38 -15.03 12.57
C VAL A 107 7.09 -16.34 11.84
N TYR A 108 7.36 -16.41 10.54
CA TYR A 108 7.23 -17.64 9.76
C TYR A 108 8.28 -18.68 10.16
N GLN A 109 9.54 -18.29 10.31
CA GLN A 109 10.66 -19.22 10.58
C GLN A 109 10.78 -19.62 12.05
N GLU A 110 10.50 -18.72 12.98
CA GLU A 110 10.73 -18.96 14.41
C GLU A 110 9.46 -19.42 15.14
N LEU A 111 8.27 -19.09 14.63
CA LEU A 111 6.98 -19.40 15.28
C LEU A 111 6.00 -20.19 14.40
N ASP A 112 6.40 -20.57 13.18
CA ASP A 112 5.56 -21.28 12.19
C ASP A 112 4.22 -20.56 11.90
N ILE A 113 4.19 -19.22 12.04
CA ILE A 113 2.99 -18.41 11.81
C ILE A 113 2.80 -18.21 10.31
N VAL A 114 1.69 -18.74 9.79
CA VAL A 114 1.35 -18.67 8.36
C VAL A 114 0.09 -17.86 8.07
N SER A 115 -0.69 -17.44 9.07
CA SER A 115 -1.94 -16.70 8.86
C SER A 115 -2.06 -15.48 9.77
N VAL A 116 -2.91 -14.52 9.38
CA VAL A 116 -3.20 -13.31 10.17
C VAL A 116 -3.82 -13.67 11.53
N ASP A 117 -4.63 -14.73 11.58
CA ASP A 117 -5.26 -15.19 12.83
C ASP A 117 -4.23 -15.81 13.79
N ASP A 118 -3.28 -16.59 13.27
CA ASP A 118 -2.17 -17.13 14.06
C ASP A 118 -1.28 -16.00 14.60
N LEU A 119 -1.00 -15.00 13.75
CA LEU A 119 -0.27 -13.80 14.15
C LEU A 119 -0.99 -13.04 15.27
N ALA A 120 -2.32 -12.87 15.15
CA ALA A 120 -3.12 -12.20 16.16
C ALA A 120 -3.07 -12.94 17.51
N LYS A 121 -3.23 -14.27 17.49
CA LYS A 121 -3.12 -15.11 18.70
C LYS A 121 -1.75 -15.01 19.34
N ALA A 122 -0.68 -15.15 18.54
CA ALA A 122 0.69 -15.07 19.04
C ALA A 122 1.01 -13.68 19.64
N ALA A 123 0.48 -12.62 19.04
CA ALA A 123 0.62 -11.26 19.58
C ALA A 123 -0.16 -11.06 20.88
N GLN A 124 -1.36 -11.64 21.01
CA GLN A 124 -2.15 -11.59 22.25
C GLN A 124 -1.51 -12.39 23.40
N GLU A 125 -0.85 -13.49 23.07
CA GLU A 125 -0.12 -14.36 24.01
C GLU A 125 1.30 -13.87 24.32
N ASP A 126 1.67 -12.66 23.88
CA ASP A 126 2.99 -12.03 24.07
C ASP A 126 4.18 -12.81 23.48
N LYS A 127 3.91 -13.73 22.53
CA LYS A 127 4.95 -14.56 21.89
C LYS A 127 5.84 -13.79 20.93
N LEU A 128 5.34 -12.71 20.33
CA LEU A 128 6.13 -11.91 19.38
C LEU A 128 7.21 -11.08 20.09
N SER A 129 6.98 -10.70 21.35
CA SER A 129 7.92 -9.89 22.13
C SER A 129 9.28 -10.55 22.36
N GLY A 130 9.34 -11.88 22.30
CA GLY A 130 10.56 -12.68 22.40
C GLY A 130 11.43 -12.65 21.14
N LEU A 131 10.89 -12.23 19.99
CA LEU A 131 11.64 -12.16 18.74
C LEU A 131 12.53 -10.92 18.69
N LYS A 132 13.75 -11.08 18.16
CA LYS A 132 14.72 -10.00 18.05
C LYS A 132 14.17 -8.85 17.20
N GLY A 133 14.00 -7.69 17.82
CA GLY A 133 13.49 -6.47 17.16
C GLY A 133 11.96 -6.34 17.16
N MET A 134 11.23 -7.24 17.82
CA MET A 134 9.76 -7.24 17.90
C MET A 134 9.24 -7.12 19.34
N GLY A 135 9.88 -6.30 20.19
CA GLY A 135 9.41 -6.07 21.56
C GLY A 135 7.99 -5.47 21.64
N LYS A 136 7.48 -5.25 22.86
CA LYS A 136 6.07 -4.86 23.14
C LYS A 136 5.48 -3.77 22.21
N LYS A 137 6.21 -2.67 21.99
CA LYS A 137 5.75 -1.61 21.06
C LYS A 137 5.55 -2.09 19.62
N SER A 138 6.39 -3.01 19.14
CA SER A 138 6.21 -3.61 17.81
C SER A 138 5.00 -4.53 17.79
N GLN A 139 4.78 -5.31 18.85
CA GLN A 139 3.61 -6.19 18.98
C GLN A 139 2.30 -5.39 19.01
N GLU A 140 2.24 -4.31 19.77
CA GLU A 140 1.11 -3.36 19.78
C GLU A 140 0.83 -2.80 18.39
N LYS A 141 1.88 -2.38 17.66
CA LYS A 141 1.75 -1.92 16.27
C LYS A 141 1.22 -3.01 15.34
N ILE A 142 1.63 -4.26 15.53
CA ILE A 142 1.16 -5.39 14.72
C ILE A 142 -0.31 -5.70 15.02
N LEU A 143 -0.72 -5.74 16.29
CA LEU A 143 -2.12 -5.92 16.67
C LEU A 143 -3.00 -4.83 16.05
N LYS A 144 -2.56 -3.57 16.14
CA LYS A 144 -3.24 -2.45 15.50
C LYS A 144 -3.28 -2.59 13.98
N GLY A 145 -2.17 -3.00 13.35
CA GLY A 145 -2.12 -3.29 11.92
C GLY A 145 -3.10 -4.37 11.50
N ILE A 146 -3.28 -5.41 12.31
CA ILE A 146 -4.27 -6.47 12.05
C ILE A 146 -5.69 -5.92 12.11
N GLU A 147 -6.00 -5.05 13.08
CA GLU A 147 -7.29 -4.35 13.15
C GLU A 147 -7.55 -3.53 11.89
N ILE A 148 -6.57 -2.72 11.46
CA ILE A 148 -6.66 -1.90 10.24
C ILE A 148 -6.86 -2.78 9.01
N LEU A 149 -6.12 -3.88 8.88
CA LEU A 149 -6.25 -4.81 7.76
C LEU A 149 -7.66 -5.43 7.71
N ARG A 150 -8.23 -5.79 8.87
CA ARG A 150 -9.59 -6.33 8.96
C ARG A 150 -10.65 -5.27 8.68
N GLN A 151 -10.45 -4.03 9.12
CA GLN A 151 -11.36 -2.92 8.88
C GLN A 151 -11.35 -2.48 7.41
N SER A 152 -10.17 -2.37 6.80
CA SER A 152 -10.00 -2.05 5.37
C SER A 152 -10.44 -3.16 4.40
N ALA A 153 -10.64 -4.39 4.90
CA ALA A 153 -11.32 -5.45 4.16
C ALA A 153 -12.85 -5.32 4.22
N GLY A 154 -13.37 -4.51 5.14
CA GLY A 154 -14.78 -4.19 5.27
C GLY A 154 -15.25 -3.25 4.16
N ARG A 155 -16.54 -3.30 3.84
CA ARG A 155 -17.19 -2.26 3.05
C ARG A 155 -18.22 -1.60 3.95
N VAL A 156 -18.32 -0.29 3.90
CA VAL A 156 -19.38 0.47 4.56
C VAL A 156 -20.50 0.78 3.58
N LEU A 157 -21.67 1.15 4.09
CA LEU A 157 -22.77 1.60 3.25
C LEU A 157 -22.49 2.99 2.68
N LEU A 158 -23.15 3.30 1.57
CA LEU A 158 -22.99 4.58 0.87
C LEU A 158 -23.23 5.80 1.76
N ASP A 159 -24.23 5.74 2.64
CA ASP A 159 -24.61 6.83 3.55
C ASP A 159 -23.52 7.14 4.58
N GLU A 160 -22.96 6.11 5.23
CA GLU A 160 -21.85 6.25 6.18
C GLU A 160 -20.60 6.84 5.51
N ALA A 161 -20.29 6.38 4.29
CA ALA A 161 -19.17 6.92 3.51
C ALA A 161 -19.40 8.37 3.06
N LEU A 162 -20.63 8.71 2.67
CA LEU A 162 -20.97 10.06 2.23
C LEU A 162 -20.87 11.06 3.38
N GLU A 163 -21.39 10.72 4.57
CA GLU A 163 -21.29 11.57 5.76
C GLU A 163 -19.83 11.89 6.11
N THR A 164 -18.99 10.85 6.13
CA THR A 164 -17.55 10.98 6.37
C THR A 164 -16.88 11.87 5.32
N ALA A 165 -17.16 11.62 4.04
CA ALA A 165 -16.57 12.38 2.94
C ALA A 165 -16.98 13.86 2.96
N GLU A 166 -18.25 14.15 3.26
CA GLU A 166 -18.76 15.51 3.35
C GLU A 166 -18.15 16.28 4.52
N SER A 167 -17.96 15.64 5.68
CA SER A 167 -17.23 16.23 6.82
C SER A 167 -15.81 16.64 6.44
N LEU A 168 -15.06 15.72 5.83
CA LEU A 168 -13.69 15.97 5.38
C LEU A 168 -13.63 17.07 4.32
N ILE A 169 -14.52 17.03 3.31
CA ILE A 169 -14.60 18.07 2.28
C ILE A 169 -14.90 19.44 2.91
N ALA A 170 -15.83 19.52 3.86
CA ALA A 170 -16.18 20.77 4.52
C ALA A 170 -14.98 21.37 5.26
N SER A 171 -14.20 20.54 5.97
CA SER A 171 -13.01 21.00 6.69
C SER A 171 -11.87 21.48 5.77
N LEU A 172 -11.72 20.88 4.58
CA LEU A 172 -10.68 21.31 3.62
C LEU A 172 -11.11 22.50 2.77
N ARG A 173 -12.41 22.63 2.47
CA ARG A 173 -12.94 23.69 1.58
C ARG A 173 -12.69 25.11 2.10
N VAL A 174 -12.48 25.29 3.39
CA VAL A 174 -12.20 26.61 4.00
C VAL A 174 -10.77 27.11 3.74
N LEU A 175 -9.88 26.24 3.26
CA LEU A 175 -8.48 26.59 2.99
C LEU A 175 -8.37 27.41 1.69
N PRO A 176 -7.64 28.55 1.70
CA PRO A 176 -7.53 29.41 0.52
C PRO A 176 -6.77 28.76 -0.65
N GLN A 177 -5.97 27.72 -0.40
CA GLN A 177 -5.23 26.98 -1.42
C GLN A 177 -6.13 26.08 -2.29
N VAL A 178 -7.34 25.76 -1.83
CA VAL A 178 -8.25 24.89 -2.55
C VAL A 178 -8.91 25.62 -3.71
N LYS A 179 -8.61 25.21 -4.94
CA LYS A 179 -9.29 25.70 -6.15
C LYS A 179 -10.54 24.88 -6.48
N GLU A 180 -10.43 23.56 -6.36
CA GLU A 180 -11.53 22.62 -6.56
C GLU A 180 -11.35 21.43 -5.61
N LEU A 181 -12.46 20.85 -5.14
CA LEU A 181 -12.46 19.78 -4.15
C LEU A 181 -13.68 18.88 -4.35
N GLN A 182 -13.44 17.59 -4.58
CA GLN A 182 -14.49 16.58 -4.81
C GLN A 182 -14.09 15.23 -4.23
N TYR A 183 -15.07 14.44 -3.79
CA TYR A 183 -14.85 13.01 -3.60
C TYR A 183 -14.83 12.29 -4.96
N ALA A 184 -14.06 11.22 -5.03
CA ALA A 184 -13.83 10.44 -6.24
C ALA A 184 -14.19 8.97 -5.99
N GLY A 185 -13.52 8.05 -6.69
CA GLY A 185 -13.60 6.64 -6.37
C GLY A 185 -14.99 6.02 -6.51
N SER A 186 -15.24 5.01 -5.69
CA SER A 186 -16.52 4.29 -5.66
C SER A 186 -17.68 5.12 -5.11
N LEU A 187 -17.38 6.07 -4.22
CA LEU A 187 -18.35 7.00 -3.64
C LEU A 187 -18.97 7.90 -4.72
N ARG A 188 -18.14 8.54 -5.57
CA ARG A 188 -18.62 9.34 -6.71
C ARG A 188 -19.52 8.55 -7.68
N ARG A 189 -19.31 7.23 -7.77
CA ARG A 189 -20.09 6.34 -8.65
C ARG A 189 -21.34 5.77 -7.98
N TRP A 190 -21.69 6.22 -6.78
CA TRP A 190 -22.88 5.76 -6.04
C TRP A 190 -22.94 4.24 -5.89
N ARG A 191 -21.80 3.60 -5.61
CA ARG A 191 -21.80 2.16 -5.29
C ARG A 191 -22.48 1.98 -3.94
N GLU A 192 -23.33 0.96 -3.84
CA GLU A 192 -24.12 0.66 -2.63
C GLU A 192 -23.24 0.45 -1.39
N THR A 193 -22.04 -0.07 -1.60
CA THR A 193 -21.04 -0.26 -0.57
C THR A 193 -19.73 0.38 -1.02
N ILE A 194 -19.00 0.98 -0.09
CA ILE A 194 -17.76 1.74 -0.31
C ILE A 194 -16.61 1.04 0.44
N GLY A 195 -15.45 0.95 -0.19
CA GLY A 195 -14.25 0.40 0.47
C GLY A 195 -13.54 1.50 1.25
N ASP A 196 -13.05 2.49 0.51
CA ASP A 196 -12.41 3.71 1.00
C ASP A 196 -13.02 4.96 0.35
N VAL A 197 -12.77 6.11 0.98
CA VAL A 197 -13.18 7.42 0.47
C VAL A 197 -11.97 8.10 -0.19
N ASP A 198 -12.04 8.25 -1.51
CA ASP A 198 -11.09 9.06 -2.28
C ASP A 198 -11.52 10.52 -2.30
N ILE A 199 -10.61 11.45 -1.99
CA ILE A 199 -10.83 12.91 -2.13
C ILE A 199 -9.73 13.48 -3.04
N LEU A 200 -10.14 14.28 -4.02
CA LEU A 200 -9.26 14.96 -4.95
C LEU A 200 -9.33 16.48 -4.75
N VAL A 201 -8.16 17.12 -4.70
CA VAL A 201 -8.02 18.56 -4.50
C VAL A 201 -7.19 19.16 -5.63
N ALA A 202 -7.70 20.19 -6.29
CA ALA A 202 -6.93 21.02 -7.21
C ALA A 202 -6.32 22.19 -6.44
N THR A 203 -4.99 22.31 -6.47
CA THR A 203 -4.22 23.33 -5.76
C THR A 203 -2.90 23.60 -6.49
N GLU A 204 -2.33 24.79 -6.28
CA GLU A 204 -0.93 25.09 -6.64
C GLU A 204 0.03 24.89 -5.45
N ASP A 205 -0.50 24.79 -4.24
CA ASP A 205 0.24 24.58 -2.99
C ASP A 205 -0.43 23.49 -2.16
N ALA A 206 0.15 22.29 -2.20
CA ALA A 206 -0.43 21.10 -1.58
C ALA A 206 -0.08 20.94 -0.09
N ALA A 207 1.03 21.53 0.38
CA ALA A 207 1.52 21.30 1.73
C ALA A 207 0.51 21.69 2.83
N PRO A 208 -0.14 22.88 2.78
CA PRO A 208 -1.15 23.26 3.77
C PRO A 208 -2.38 22.34 3.78
N ILE A 209 -2.74 21.79 2.61
CA ILE A 209 -3.86 20.87 2.48
C ILE A 209 -3.52 19.51 3.09
N MET A 210 -2.31 18.99 2.83
CA MET A 210 -1.86 17.72 3.41
C MET A 210 -1.76 17.80 4.94
N GLU A 211 -1.25 18.91 5.47
CA GLU A 211 -1.21 19.17 6.92
C GLU A 211 -2.62 19.21 7.52
N ALA A 212 -3.53 20.00 6.94
CA ALA A 212 -4.90 20.08 7.43
C ALA A 212 -5.65 18.76 7.35
N PHE A 213 -5.49 18.01 6.25
CA PHE A 213 -6.12 16.71 6.05
C PHE A 213 -5.66 15.69 7.10
N THR A 214 -4.36 15.61 7.37
CA THR A 214 -3.80 14.66 8.34
C THR A 214 -4.05 15.06 9.80
N ALA A 215 -4.39 16.32 10.06
CA ALA A 215 -4.71 16.85 11.38
C ALA A 215 -6.23 16.99 11.64
N ALA A 216 -7.09 16.54 10.72
CA ALA A 216 -8.53 16.70 10.86
C ALA A 216 -9.06 15.98 12.13
N PRO A 217 -10.08 16.51 12.83
CA PRO A 217 -10.53 15.97 14.12
C PRO A 217 -10.94 14.49 14.09
N ASP A 218 -11.49 14.03 12.97
CA ASP A 218 -11.97 12.67 12.79
C ASP A 218 -10.83 11.69 12.45
N VAL A 219 -9.61 12.17 12.21
CA VAL A 219 -8.44 11.35 11.90
C VAL A 219 -7.93 10.67 13.15
N ARG A 220 -7.96 9.34 13.11
CA ARG A 220 -7.45 8.48 14.17
C ARG A 220 -5.98 8.13 13.97
N GLU A 221 -5.56 7.97 12.71
CA GLU A 221 -4.19 7.62 12.36
C GLU A 221 -3.83 8.09 10.95
N VAL A 222 -2.57 8.51 10.79
CA VAL A 222 -1.99 8.78 9.47
C VAL A 222 -1.29 7.52 8.97
N LEU A 223 -1.82 6.90 7.92
CA LEU A 223 -1.28 5.68 7.32
C LEU A 223 -0.12 6.00 6.37
N ALA A 224 -0.25 7.10 5.61
CA ALA A 224 0.77 7.60 4.70
C ALA A 224 0.68 9.13 4.62
N HIS A 225 1.83 9.79 4.51
CA HIS A 225 1.91 11.23 4.30
C HIS A 225 2.96 11.53 3.23
N GLY A 226 2.56 12.28 2.21
CA GLY A 226 3.40 12.64 1.08
C GLY A 226 3.00 13.99 0.50
N GLU A 227 3.86 14.53 -0.37
CA GLU A 227 3.72 15.90 -0.89
C GLU A 227 2.39 16.14 -1.64
N THR A 228 1.92 15.14 -2.37
CA THR A 228 0.70 15.23 -3.20
C THR A 228 -0.35 14.17 -2.86
N LYS A 229 -0.04 13.26 -1.93
CA LYS A 229 -0.95 12.18 -1.52
C LYS A 229 -0.70 11.80 -0.07
N SER A 230 -1.77 11.75 0.70
CA SER A 230 -1.79 11.22 2.06
C SER A 230 -2.95 10.23 2.21
N SER A 231 -2.86 9.37 3.21
CA SER A 231 -3.90 8.41 3.57
C SER A 231 -4.03 8.36 5.08
N VAL A 232 -5.27 8.41 5.57
CA VAL A 232 -5.61 8.44 6.99
C VAL A 232 -6.66 7.37 7.26
N LEU A 233 -6.74 6.94 8.50
CA LEU A 233 -7.86 6.19 9.04
C LEU A 233 -8.70 7.14 9.89
N VAL A 234 -9.99 7.22 9.64
CA VAL A 234 -10.90 8.06 10.43
C VAL A 234 -11.67 7.26 11.48
N THR A 235 -12.47 7.95 12.30
CA THR A 235 -13.37 7.30 13.25
C THR A 235 -14.47 6.56 12.49
N GLY A 236 -14.48 5.22 12.56
CA GLY A 236 -15.34 4.35 11.76
C GLY A 236 -14.53 3.24 11.10
N ASN A 237 -15.03 2.68 10.00
CA ASN A 237 -14.31 1.70 9.16
C ASN A 237 -13.85 2.31 7.81
N LEU A 238 -13.46 3.59 7.81
CA LEU A 238 -13.12 4.37 6.61
C LEU A 238 -11.74 5.03 6.68
#